data_AF-A0A243S6Y4-F1
#
_entry.id   AF-A0A243S6Y4-F1
#
_cell.length_a   1.000
_cell.length_b   1.000
_cell.length_c   1.000
_cell.angle_alpha   90.00
_cell.angle_beta   90.00
_cell.angle_gamma   90.00
#
_symmetry.space_group_name_H-M   'P 1'
#
loop_
_entity.id
_entity.type
_entity.pdbx_description
1 polymer ?
#
loop_
_entity_poly.entity_id
_entity_poly.type
_entity_poly.pdbx_seq_one_letter_code
_entity_poly.pdbx_strand_id
1 'polypeptide(L)'
;MSEQPWTIESIRDALGNPALAQRFLSEINRAPAHELLQVFTKWQGIAQRTLDAVQRGREIAAAEARGEEPPGEWIDVTERVLADAARIRSQGAA
;
A
#
# COMPACT_ATOMS: atom_id res chain seq x y z
N MET A 1 -13.21 2.72 -10.82
CA MET A 1 -11.83 2.56 -11.32
C MET A 1 -11.58 3.69 -12.29
N SER A 2 -10.58 4.54 -12.06
CA SER A 2 -10.24 5.59 -13.03
C SER A 2 -9.84 4.92 -14.34
N GLU A 3 -10.60 5.17 -15.40
CA GLU A 3 -10.39 4.65 -16.76
C GLU A 3 -9.12 5.22 -17.44
N GLN A 4 -8.34 5.99 -16.70
CA GLN A 4 -7.10 6.56 -17.21
C GLN A 4 -6.06 5.45 -17.40
N PRO A 5 -5.40 5.40 -18.56
CA PRO A 5 -4.37 4.41 -18.83
C PRO A 5 -3.20 4.58 -17.86
N TRP A 6 -2.61 3.47 -17.44
CA TRP A 6 -1.38 3.49 -16.66
C TRP A 6 -0.23 4.04 -17.51
N THR A 7 0.31 5.17 -17.08
CA THR A 7 1.53 5.82 -17.56
C THR A 7 2.58 5.85 -16.45
N ILE A 8 3.83 6.14 -16.80
CA ILE A 8 4.90 6.36 -15.81
C ILE A 8 4.49 7.44 -14.79
N GLU A 9 3.88 8.53 -15.24
CA GLU A 9 3.40 9.61 -14.38
C GLU A 9 2.31 9.13 -13.42
N SER A 10 1.29 8.46 -13.94
CA SER A 10 0.18 7.96 -13.10
C SER A 10 0.65 6.91 -12.07
N ILE A 11 1.62 6.05 -12.41
CA ILE A 11 2.21 5.09 -11.47
C ILE A 11 2.97 5.84 -10.38
N ARG A 12 3.81 6.81 -10.75
CA ARG A 12 4.58 7.63 -9.81
C ARG A 12 3.65 8.31 -8.80
N ASP A 13 2.56 8.90 -9.27
CA ASP A 13 1.62 9.64 -8.41
C ASP A 13 0.84 8.70 -7.49
N ALA A 14 0.38 7.55 -8.03
CA ALA A 14 -0.35 6.54 -7.28
C ALA A 14 0.46 5.91 -6.13
N LEU A 15 1.80 5.90 -6.22
CA LEU A 15 2.65 5.38 -5.15
C LEU A 15 2.59 6.24 -3.87
N GLY A 16 2.29 7.54 -3.97
CA GLY A 16 2.10 8.47 -2.85
C GLY A 16 3.30 8.69 -1.90
N ASN A 17 4.35 7.87 -2.01
CA ASN A 17 5.56 7.91 -1.20
C ASN A 17 6.74 8.34 -2.08
N PRO A 18 7.43 9.45 -1.75
CA PRO A 18 8.56 9.95 -2.54
C PRO A 18 9.70 8.95 -2.75
N ALA A 19 10.00 8.12 -1.74
CA ALA A 19 11.05 7.10 -1.85
C ALA A 19 10.66 5.96 -2.80
N LEU A 20 9.39 5.54 -2.78
CA LEU A 20 8.88 4.54 -3.73
C LEU A 20 8.84 5.09 -5.15
N ALA A 21 8.37 6.33 -5.32
CA ALA A 21 8.37 7.02 -6.60
C ALA A 21 9.79 7.13 -7.19
N GLN A 22 10.77 7.53 -6.37
CA GLN A 22 12.17 7.60 -6.79
C GLN A 22 12.75 6.24 -7.18
N ARG A 23 12.41 5.20 -6.41
CA ARG A 23 12.84 3.83 -6.72
C ARG A 23 12.24 3.34 -8.04
N PHE A 24 10.95 3.56 -8.25
CA PHE A 24 10.27 3.24 -9.51
C PHE A 24 10.95 3.90 -10.71
N LEU A 25 11.15 5.22 -10.66
CA LEU A 25 11.80 5.97 -11.73
C LEU A 25 13.24 5.49 -11.97
N SER A 26 13.96 5.14 -10.91
CA SER A 26 15.32 4.61 -11.02
C SER A 26 15.35 3.22 -11.67
N GLU A 27 14.42 2.34 -11.32
CA GLU A 27 14.31 1.00 -11.92
C GLU A 27 13.90 1.10 -13.39
N ILE A 28 12.91 1.93 -13.74
CA ILE A 28 12.47 2.13 -15.15
C ILE A 28 13.60 2.71 -16.01
N ASN A 29 14.27 3.77 -15.54
CA ASN A 29 15.30 4.44 -16.35
C ASN A 29 16.57 3.60 -16.54
N ARG A 30 16.76 2.53 -15.74
CA ARG A 30 17.92 1.63 -15.82
C ARG A 30 17.58 0.26 -16.41
N ALA A 31 16.30 -0.02 -16.68
CA ALA A 31 15.88 -1.30 -17.22
C ALA A 31 16.42 -1.48 -18.65
N PRO A 32 17.00 -2.64 -18.99
CA PRO A 32 17.23 -3.02 -20.37
C PRO A 32 15.93 -2.96 -21.18
N ALA A 33 16.02 -2.67 -22.48
CA ALA A 33 14.84 -2.51 -23.34
C ALA A 33 13.88 -3.72 -23.30
N HIS A 34 14.43 -4.94 -23.20
CA HIS A 34 13.64 -6.17 -23.13
C HIS A 34 12.97 -6.42 -21.76
N GLU A 35 13.39 -5.71 -20.71
CA GLU A 35 12.81 -5.82 -19.36
C GLU A 35 11.90 -4.65 -19.00
N LEU A 36 11.91 -3.56 -19.79
CA LEU A 36 11.18 -2.33 -19.50
C LEU A 36 9.68 -2.59 -19.21
N LEU A 37 9.03 -3.41 -20.05
CA LEU A 37 7.62 -3.74 -19.88
C LEU A 37 7.37 -4.55 -18.59
N GLN A 38 8.27 -5.46 -18.24
CA GLN A 38 8.15 -6.26 -17.02
C GLN A 38 8.29 -5.38 -15.77
N VAL A 39 9.27 -4.47 -15.76
CA VAL A 39 9.45 -3.49 -14.67
C VAL A 39 8.22 -2.60 -14.57
N PHE A 40 7.68 -2.13 -15.69
CA PHE A 40 6.46 -1.33 -15.72
C PHE A 40 5.27 -2.08 -15.11
N THR A 41 4.99 -3.32 -15.55
CA THR A 41 3.88 -4.13 -15.03
C THR A 41 4.00 -4.42 -13.53
N LYS A 42 5.22 -4.70 -13.04
CA LYS A 42 5.48 -4.87 -11.61
C LYS A 42 5.02 -3.63 -10.83
N TRP A 43 5.45 -2.45 -11.27
CA TRP A 43 5.16 -1.20 -10.57
C TRP A 43 3.72 -0.75 -10.73
N GLN A 44 3.08 -1.00 -11.87
CA GLN A 44 1.65 -0.86 -12.06
C GLN A 44 0.87 -1.66 -11.00
N GLY A 45 1.24 -2.93 -10.79
CA GLY A 45 0.58 -3.76 -9.78
C GLY A 45 0.77 -3.26 -8.34
N ILE A 46 1.94 -2.68 -8.03
CA ILE A 46 2.18 -2.05 -6.73
C ILE A 46 1.30 -0.81 -6.57
N ALA A 47 1.28 0.08 -7.57
CA ALA A 47 0.48 1.29 -7.57
C ALA A 47 -1.01 0.99 -7.41
N GLN A 48 -1.55 0.01 -8.14
CA GLN A 48 -2.95 -0.40 -8.00
C GLN A 48 -3.26 -0.85 -6.58
N ARG A 49 -2.43 -1.72 -5.98
CA ARG A 49 -2.64 -2.18 -4.61
C ARG A 49 -2.56 -1.05 -3.58
N THR A 50 -1.70 -0.05 -3.81
CA THR A 50 -1.64 1.15 -2.97
C THR A 50 -2.94 1.93 -3.04
N LEU A 51 -3.47 2.19 -4.25
CA LEU A 51 -4.75 2.87 -4.42
C LEU A 51 -5.90 2.09 -3.78
N ASP A 52 -5.96 0.78 -3.99
CA ASP A 52 -6.99 -0.08 -3.41
C ASP A 52 -6.93 -0.10 -1.88
N ALA A 53 -5.73 -0.07 -1.29
CA ALA A 53 -5.56 0.02 0.16
C ALA A 53 -6.04 1.36 0.71
N VAL A 54 -5.71 2.47 0.05
CA VAL A 54 -6.20 3.80 0.45
C VAL A 54 -7.72 3.89 0.32
N GLN A 55 -8.29 3.37 -0.77
CA GLN A 55 -9.73 3.38 -0.98
C GLN A 55 -10.46 2.56 0.08
N ARG A 56 -9.99 1.34 0.39
CA ARG A 56 -10.54 0.54 1.50
C ARG A 56 -10.45 1.27 2.84
N GLY A 57 -9.32 1.92 3.12
CA GLY A 57 -9.17 2.73 4.34
C GLY A 57 -10.18 3.87 4.43
N ARG A 58 -10.47 4.54 3.31
CA ARG A 58 -11.51 5.58 3.25
C ARG A 58 -12.91 5.02 3.49
N GLU A 59 -13.21 3.86 2.93
CA GLU A 59 -14.50 3.18 3.13
C GLU A 59 -14.72 2.79 4.59
N ILE A 60 -13.68 2.25 5.24
CA ILE A 60 -13.66 1.93 6.67
C ILE A 60 -13.93 3.19 7.50
N ALA A 61 -13.13 4.24 7.30
CA ALA A 61 -13.29 5.49 8.05
C ALA A 61 -14.68 6.13 7.84
N ALA A 62 -15.24 6.01 6.64
CA ALA A 62 -16.59 6.49 6.35
C ALA A 62 -17.67 5.67 7.08
N ALA A 63 -17.53 4.34 7.17
CA ALA A 63 -18.45 3.49 7.93
C ALA A 63 -18.40 3.81 9.43
N GLU A 64 -17.19 3.94 10.00
CA GLU A 64 -16.99 4.33 11.40
C GLU A 64 -17.63 5.69 11.71
N ALA A 65 -17.48 6.68 10.82
CA ALA A 65 -18.08 8.01 11.00
C ALA A 65 -19.62 7.98 11.00
N ARG A 66 -20.24 6.97 10.37
CA ARG A 66 -21.69 6.73 10.41
C ARG A 66 -22.14 5.87 11.59
N GLY A 67 -21.20 5.32 12.37
CA GLY A 67 -21.49 4.34 13.43
C GLY A 67 -21.89 2.97 12.88
N GLU A 68 -21.57 2.69 11.61
CA GLU A 68 -21.79 1.41 10.96
C GLU A 68 -20.61 0.47 11.18
N GLU A 69 -20.84 -0.83 11.03
CA GLU A 69 -19.76 -1.81 11.05
C GLU A 69 -18.89 -1.67 9.80
N PRO A 70 -17.55 -1.59 9.95
CA PRO A 70 -16.65 -1.48 8.82
C PRO A 70 -16.75 -2.69 7.86
N PRO A 71 -16.74 -2.46 6.54
CA PRO A 71 -16.89 -3.55 5.57
C PRO A 71 -15.68 -4.49 5.54
N GLY A 72 -15.92 -5.78 5.38
CA GLY A 72 -14.90 -6.83 5.22
C GLY A 72 -14.89 -7.86 6.35
N GLU A 73 -14.07 -8.89 6.21
CA GLU A 73 -13.81 -9.86 7.28
C GLU A 73 -12.70 -9.33 8.19
N TRP A 74 -13.00 -9.17 9.46
CA TRP A 74 -12.06 -8.67 10.46
C TRP A 74 -11.50 -9.83 11.28
N ILE A 75 -10.18 -9.98 11.24
CA ILE A 75 -9.49 -10.93 12.10
C ILE A 75 -9.21 -10.21 13.42
N ASP A 76 -9.83 -10.68 14.50
CA ASP A 76 -9.47 -10.21 15.84
C ASP A 76 -8.06 -10.67 16.18
N VAL A 77 -7.15 -9.71 16.34
CA VAL A 77 -5.75 -9.93 16.71
C VAL A 77 -5.41 -9.34 18.07
N THR A 78 -6.42 -8.99 18.88
CA THR A 78 -6.26 -8.35 20.19
C THR A 78 -5.29 -9.12 21.08
N GLU A 79 -5.49 -10.43 21.22
CA GLU A 79 -4.62 -11.28 22.03
C GLU A 79 -3.17 -11.27 21.56
N ARG A 80 -2.96 -11.33 20.23
CA ARG A 80 -1.62 -11.27 19.64
C ARG A 80 -0.93 -9.95 19.95
N VAL A 81 -1.64 -8.83 19.80
CA VAL A 81 -1.12 -7.49 20.08
C VAL A 81 -0.77 -7.34 21.57
N LEU A 82 -1.62 -7.85 22.47
CA LEU A 82 -1.35 -7.83 23.91
C LEU A 82 -0.11 -8.67 24.27
N ALA A 83 0.05 -9.85 23.67
CA ALA A 83 1.22 -10.71 23.87
C ALA A 83 2.51 -10.04 23.36
N ASP A 84 2.48 -9.42 22.18
CA ASP A 84 3.63 -8.70 21.63
C ASP A 84 4.01 -7.51 22.50
N ALA A 85 3.04 -6.74 22.98
CA ALA A 85 3.29 -5.63 23.89
C ALA A 85 3.88 -6.09 25.23
N ALA A 86 3.42 -7.23 25.76
CA ALA A 86 3.98 -7.82 26.98
C ALA A 86 5.44 -8.27 26.76
N ARG A 87 5.74 -8.86 25.61
CA ARG A 87 7.10 -9.27 25.22
C ARG A 87 8.04 -8.07 25.14
N ILE A 88 7.65 -6.99 24.46
CA ILE A 88 8.46 -5.76 24.38
C ILE A 88 8.73 -5.18 25.78
N ARG A 89 7.70 -5.13 26.64
CA ARG A 89 7.88 -4.66 28.03
C ARG A 89 8.83 -5.55 28.83
N SER A 90 8.77 -6.87 28.64
CA SER A 90 9.66 -7.82 29.34
C SER A 90 11.12 -7.74 28.88
N GLN A 91 11.37 -7.25 27.65
CA GLN A 91 12.71 -7.15 27.08
C GLN A 91 13.41 -5.82 27.36
N GLY A 92 12.71 -4.82 27.91
CA GLY A 92 13.24 -3.50 28.22
C GLY A 92 13.60 -2.68 26.97
N ALA A 93 13.35 -1.37 27.01
CA ALA A 93 13.97 -0.47 26.05
C ALA A 93 15.46 -0.37 26.45
N ALA A 94 16.31 -1.16 25.79
CA ALA A 94 17.76 -1.03 25.90
C ALA A 94 18.25 0.20 25.12
#